data_AF-A0AAE9ZXW7-F1
#
_entry.id   AF-A0AAE9ZXW7-F1
#
_cell.length_a   1.000
_cell.length_b   1.000
_cell.length_c   1.000
_cell.angle_alpha   90.00
_cell.angle_beta   90.00
_cell.angle_gamma   90.00
#
_symmetry.space_group_name_H-M   'P 1'
#
loop_
_entity.id
_entity.type
_entity.pdbx_description
1 polymer ?
#
loop_
_entity_poly.entity_id
_entity_poly.type
_entity_poly.pdbx_seq_one_letter_code
_entity_poly.pdbx_strand_id
1 'polypeptide(L)' 'MTLRERITFNPNQCGGRPCIRGMRIRVKDVLDLVAAGVPESEILGRRPAAT' A
#
# COMPACT_ATOMS: atom_id res chain seq x y z
N MET A 1 2.32 -7.71 -16.71
CA MET A 1 2.25 -7.38 -15.27
C MET A 1 0.82 -7.02 -14.94
N THR A 2 0.18 -7.77 -14.04
CA THR A 2 -1.22 -7.59 -13.67
C THR A 2 -1.35 -6.93 -12.30
N LEU A 3 -2.33 -6.05 -12.13
CA LEU A 3 -2.58 -5.29 -10.89
C LEU A 3 -2.73 -6.18 -9.64
N ARG A 4 -3.22 -7.42 -9.84
CA ARG A 4 -3.45 -8.43 -8.79
C ARG A 4 -2.16 -8.96 -8.15
N GLU A 5 -1.01 -8.82 -8.82
CA GLU A 5 0.28 -9.30 -8.29
C GLU A 5 0.87 -8.33 -7.24
N ARG A 6 0.48 -7.05 -7.31
CA ARG A 6 0.98 -5.98 -6.44
C ARG A 6 0.00 -5.63 -5.30
N ILE A 7 -1.29 -5.82 -5.52
CA ILE A 7 -2.34 -5.45 -4.56
C ILE A 7 -2.97 -6.72 -3.99
N THR A 8 -2.93 -6.87 -2.67
CA THR A 8 -3.64 -7.92 -1.95
C THR A 8 -4.98 -7.40 -1.46
N PHE A 9 -6.04 -8.14 -1.77
CA PHE A 9 -7.35 -7.92 -1.21
C PHE A 9 -7.63 -9.03 -0.21
N ASN A 10 -7.67 -8.70 1.08
CA ASN A 10 -8.00 -9.66 2.13
C ASN A 10 -9.15 -9.08 2.97
N PRO A 11 -10.34 -9.71 2.98
CA PRO A 11 -11.51 -9.21 3.71
C PRO A 11 -11.29 -9.12 5.23
N ASN A 12 -10.37 -9.91 5.78
CA ASN A 12 -10.02 -9.94 7.20
C ASN A 12 -8.87 -8.97 7.56
N GLN A 13 -8.28 -8.29 6.57
CA GLN A 13 -7.22 -7.30 6.75
C GLN A 13 -7.70 -5.95 6.22
N CYS A 14 -7.23 -4.84 6.81
CA CYS A 14 -7.60 -3.50 6.36
C CYS A 14 -9.12 -3.24 6.26
N GLY A 15 -9.97 -3.98 6.99
CA GLY A 15 -11.44 -3.85 6.95
C GLY A 15 -12.05 -4.13 5.58
N GLY A 16 -11.47 -5.06 4.81
CA GLY A 16 -11.92 -5.39 3.46
C GLY A 16 -11.52 -4.40 2.38
N ARG A 17 -10.47 -3.61 2.63
CA ARG A 17 -9.91 -2.66 1.67
C ARG A 17 -8.66 -3.23 1.00
N PRO A 18 -8.41 -2.90 -0.28
CA PRO A 18 -7.20 -3.31 -0.97
C PRO A 18 -5.96 -2.71 -0.28
N CYS A 19 -5.00 -3.58 0.03
CA CYS A 19 -3.74 -3.24 0.67
C CYS A 19 -2.56 -3.69 -0.20
N ILE A 20 -1.47 -2.92 -0.19
CA ILE A 20 -0.31 -3.22 -1.05
C ILE A 20 0.43 -4.44 -0.50
N ARG A 21 0.77 -5.41 -1.36
CA ARG A 21 1.40 -6.66 -0.92
C ARG A 21 2.79 -6.38 -0.34
N GLY A 22 3.05 -6.85 0.88
CA GLY A 22 4.29 -6.58 1.61
C GLY A 22 4.32 -5.26 2.38
N MET A 23 3.21 -4.50 2.38
CA MET A 23 3.05 -3.28 3.18
C MET A 23 1.70 -3.31 3.89
N ARG A 24 1.62 -2.84 5.14
CA ARG A 24 0.34 -2.69 5.87
C ARG A 24 -0.33 -1.34 5.57
N ILE A 25 -0.25 -0.86 4.33
CA ILE A 25 -0.79 0.42 3.87
C ILE A 25 -1.92 0.16 2.87
N ARG A 26 -3.04 0.88 3.01
CA ARG A 26 -4.17 0.82 2.08
C ARG A 26 -3.80 1.53 0.79
N VAL A 27 -4.31 1.05 -0.34
CA VAL A 27 -4.09 1.70 -1.64
C VAL A 27 -4.56 3.16 -1.61
N LYS A 28 -5.67 3.45 -0.92
CA LYS A 28 -6.14 4.81 -0.65
C LYS A 28 -5.05 5.71 -0.07
N ASP A 29 -4.37 5.26 0.99
CA ASP A 29 -3.43 6.14 1.69
C ASP A 29 -2.21 6.43 0.81
N VAL A 30 -1.80 5.48 -0.04
CA VAL A 30 -0.78 5.73 -1.06
C VAL A 30 -1.25 6.73 -2.10
N LEU A 31 -2.50 6.62 -2.58
CA LEU A 31 -3.06 7.60 -3.51
C LEU A 31 -3.16 9.00 -2.88
N ASP A 32 -3.53 9.09 -1.61
CA ASP A 32 -3.55 10.36 -0.86
C ASP A 32 -2.14 10.97 -0.72
N LEU A 33 -1.12 10.15 -0.46
CA LEU A 33 0.28 10.59 -0.39
C LEU A 33 0.81 11.05 -1.77
N VAL A 34 0.49 10.32 -2.84
CA VAL A 34 0.84 10.71 -4.21
C VAL A 34 0.12 12.01 -4.59
N ALA A 35 -1.15 12.15 -4.23
CA ALA A 35 -1.91 13.38 -4.42
C ALA A 35 -1.35 14.56 -3.61
N ALA A 36 -0.76 14.30 -2.45
CA ALA A 36 -0.03 15.28 -1.64
C ALA A 36 1.38 15.61 -2.19
N GLY A 37 1.81 14.97 -3.29
CA GLY A 37 3.12 15.21 -3.91
C GLY A 37 4.28 14.47 -3.24
N VAL A 38 4.00 13.46 -2.43
CA VAL A 38 5.04 12.67 -1.77
C VAL A 38 5.73 11.76 -2.81
N PRO A 39 7.06 11.76 -2.88
CA PRO A 39 7.79 10.94 -3.83
C PRO A 39 7.66 9.45 -3.50
N GLU A 40 7.54 8.62 -4.55
CA GLU A 40 7.33 7.17 -4.44
C GLU A 40 8.40 6.48 -3.60
N SER A 41 9.65 6.95 -3.65
CA SER A 41 10.78 6.45 -2.87
C SER A 41 10.56 6.62 -1.36
N GLU A 42 9.89 7.67 -0.93
CA GLU A 42 9.56 7.90 0.48
C GLU A 42 8.37 7.05 0.92
N ILE A 43 7.39 6.87 0.03
CA ILE A 43 6.23 5.97 0.23
C ILE A 43 6.72 4.52 0.37
N LEU A 44 7.63 4.07 -0.50
CA LEU A 44 8.23 2.74 -0.46
C LEU A 44 9.20 2.57 0.72
N GLY A 45 9.86 3.66 1.15
CA GLY A 45 10.73 3.71 2.32
C GLY A 45 10.00 3.49 3.65
N ARG A 46 8.69 3.80 3.71
CA ARG A 46 7.80 3.54 4.86
C ARG A 46 7.44 2.06 5.07
N ARG A 47 8.20 1.14 4.46
CA ARG A 47 8.08 -0.31 4.66
C ARG A 47 7.90 -0.60 6.16
N PRO A 48 6.84 -1.31 6.59
CA PRO A 48 6.74 -1.68 8.00
C PRO A 48 8.01 -2.48 8.33
N ALA A 49 8.74 -2.04 9.35
CA ALA A 49 9.97 -2.67 9.77
C ALA A 49 9.74 -4.18 9.88
N ALA A 50 10.46 -4.95 9.07
CA ALA A 50 10.64 -6.36 9.30
C ALA A 50 11.64 -6.47 10.46
N THR A 51 11.11 -6.39 11.68
CA THR A 51 11.64 -7.07 12.86
C THR A 51 10.58 -8.06 13.31
#